data_AF-A0A7H0MKW7-F1
#
_entry.id   AF-A0A7H0MKW7-F1
#
_cell.length_a   1.000
_cell.length_b   1.000
_cell.length_c   1.000
_cell.angle_alpha   90.00
_cell.angle_beta   90.00
_cell.angle_gamma   90.00
#
_symmetry.space_group_name_H-M   'P 1'
#
loop_
_entity.id
_entity.type
_entity.pdbx_description
1 polymer ?
#
loop_
_entity_poly.entity_id
_entity_poly.type
_entity_poly.pdbx_seq_one_letter_code
_entity_poly.pdbx_strand_id
1 'polypeptide(L)' 'MTIYKITYEHSSNGETQTEDALLECDHEPTSEELEHAVSWDTLRFHRQGLASWVIISVVPVM' A
#
# COMPACT_ATOMS: atom_id res chain seq x y z
N MET A 1 -11.36 -15.38 4.16
CA MET A 1 -11.11 -13.95 3.92
C MET A 1 -10.00 -13.57 4.86
N THR A 2 -8.95 -13.00 4.30
CA THR A 2 -7.73 -12.65 5.00
C THR A 2 -7.46 -11.18 4.75
N ILE A 3 -7.17 -10.45 5.82
CA ILE A 3 -6.76 -9.06 5.71
C ILE A 3 -5.24 -9.05 5.62
N TYR A 4 -4.72 -8.37 4.60
CA TYR A 4 -3.30 -8.12 4.42
C TYR A 4 -3.00 -6.68 4.77
N LYS A 5 -1.96 -6.49 5.58
CA LYS A 5 -1.35 -5.19 5.82
C LYS A 5 -0.17 -5.01 4.87
N ILE A 6 -0.28 -4.00 4.02
CA ILE A 6 0.72 -3.63 3.02
C ILE A 6 1.46 -2.42 3.57
N THR A 7 2.73 -2.57 3.84
CA THR A 7 3.59 -1.46 4.23
C THR A 7 4.35 -0.98 3.00
N TYR A 8 4.22 0.30 2.67
CA TYR A 8 4.91 0.93 1.56
C TYR A 8 5.65 2.18 2.00
N GLU A 9 6.75 2.48 1.30
CA GLU A 9 7.53 3.68 1.51
C GLU A 9 7.39 4.62 0.32
N HIS A 10 7.45 5.91 0.62
CA HIS A 10 7.45 6.95 -0.40
C HIS A 10 8.31 8.13 0.01
N SER A 11 8.80 8.89 -0.97
CA SER A 11 9.51 10.13 -0.68
C SER A 11 8.53 11.29 -0.63
N SER A 12 8.54 12.00 0.49
CA SER A 12 7.76 13.21 0.68
C SER A 12 8.66 14.29 1.27
N ASN A 13 8.78 15.42 0.57
CA ASN A 13 9.59 16.58 0.97
C ASN A 13 11.08 16.25 1.26
N GLY A 14 11.65 15.24 0.60
CA GLY A 14 13.05 14.85 0.77
C GLY A 14 13.29 13.87 1.93
N GLU A 15 12.24 13.47 2.64
CA GLU A 15 12.29 12.40 3.65
C GLU A 15 11.58 11.15 3.12
N THR A 16 12.03 9.98 3.59
CA THR A 16 11.34 8.72 3.32
C THR A 16 10.29 8.52 4.40
N GLN A 17 9.04 8.36 4.00
CA GLN A 17 7.92 8.08 4.88
C GLN A 17 7.41 6.67 4.61
N THR A 18 6.91 6.02 5.66
CA THR A 18 6.37 4.68 5.61
C THR A 18 4.90 4.72 6.01
N GLU A 19 4.03 4.12 5.20
CA GLU A 19 2.60 4.06 5.43
C GLU A 19 2.08 2.62 5.32
N ASP A 20 0.91 2.38 5.90
CA ASP A 20 0.24 1.08 5.91
C ASP A 20 -1.10 1.19 5.17
N ALA A 21 -1.31 0.35 4.15
CA ALA A 21 -2.59 0.12 3.51
C ALA A 21 -3.16 -1.24 3.91
N LEU A 22 -4.49 -1.35 3.90
CA LEU A 22 -5.20 -2.60 4.18
C LEU A 22 -5.86 -3.14 2.91
N LEU A 23 -5.65 -4.42 2.63
CA LEU A 23 -6.27 -5.14 1.53
C LEU A 23 -6.99 -6.36 2.07
N GLU A 24 -8.26 -6.52 1.72
CA GLU A 24 -9.07 -7.67 2.12
C GLU A 24 -9.26 -8.59 0.90
N CYS A 25 -8.70 -9.79 0.95
CA CYS A 25 -8.76 -10.79 -0.13
C CYS A 25 -9.09 -12.17 0.44
N ASP A 26 -9.74 -13.04 -0.34
CA ASP A 26 -9.99 -14.43 0.01
C ASP A 26 -8.89 -15.39 -0.47
N HIS A 27 -7.89 -14.88 -1.18
CA HIS A 27 -6.69 -15.59 -1.64
C HIS A 27 -5.41 -14.82 -1.31
N GLU A 28 -4.25 -15.38 -1.69
CA GLU A 28 -2.97 -14.67 -1.62
C GLU A 28 -2.98 -13.52 -2.64
N PRO A 29 -2.71 -12.28 -2.23
CA PRO A 29 -2.86 -11.12 -3.10
C PRO A 29 -1.79 -11.12 -4.19
N THR A 30 -2.22 -10.83 -5.40
CA THR A 30 -1.34 -10.66 -6.56
C THR A 30 -0.64 -9.30 -6.51
N SER A 31 0.49 -9.17 -7.23
CA SER A 31 1.19 -7.88 -7.35
C SER A 31 0.26 -6.77 -7.86
N GLU A 32 -0.62 -7.06 -8.82
CA GLU A 32 -1.57 -6.08 -9.35
C GLU A 32 -2.57 -5.58 -8.29
N GLU A 33 -3.07 -6.48 -7.43
CA GLU A 33 -3.98 -6.09 -6.34
C GLU A 33 -3.28 -5.29 -5.25
N LEU A 34 -2.04 -5.66 -4.93
CA LEU A 34 -1.20 -4.92 -3.99
C LEU A 34 -0.92 -3.50 -4.51
N GLU A 35 -0.54 -3.37 -5.78
CA GLU A 35 -0.29 -2.07 -6.41
C GLU A 35 -1.56 -1.22 -6.47
N HIS A 36 -2.69 -1.84 -6.79
CA HIS A 36 -3.98 -1.16 -6.85
C HIS A 36 -4.42 -0.69 -5.45
N ALA A 37 -4.22 -1.51 -4.40
CA ALA A 37 -4.53 -1.14 -3.02
C ALA A 37 -3.72 0.08 -2.57
N VAL A 38 -2.40 0.09 -2.81
CA VAL A 38 -1.54 1.25 -2.50
C VAL A 38 -1.92 2.47 -3.35
N SER A 39 -2.20 2.28 -4.64
CA SER A 39 -2.66 3.39 -5.49
C SER A 39 -3.96 4.02 -4.98
N TRP A 40 -4.94 3.21 -4.55
CA TRP A 40 -6.18 3.72 -3.95
C TRP A 40 -5.94 4.42 -2.61
N ASP A 41 -5.09 3.86 -1.77
CA ASP A 41 -4.77 4.44 -0.46
C ASP A 41 -4.10 5.81 -0.63
N THR A 42 -3.10 5.89 -1.50
CA THR A 42 -2.41 7.14 -1.81
C THR A 42 -3.32 8.18 -2.44
N LEU A 43 -4.32 7.81 -3.26
CA LEU A 43 -5.32 8.75 -3.77
C LEU A 43 -6.24 9.30 -2.67
N ARG A 44 -6.52 8.52 -1.61
CA ARG A 44 -7.34 8.98 -0.48
C ARG A 44 -6.61 10.01 0.37
N PHE A 45 -5.32 9.80 0.63
CA PHE A 45 -4.54 10.64 1.54
C PHE A 45 -3.76 11.75 0.82
N HIS A 46 -3.25 11.48 -0.39
CA HIS A 46 -2.58 12.43 -1.25
C HIS A 46 -3.48 12.72 -2.45
N ARG A 47 -4.14 13.89 -2.46
CA ARG A 47 -5.08 14.34 -3.51
C ARG A 47 -4.57 14.21 -4.96
N GLN A 48 -3.27 14.01 -5.18
CA GLN A 48 -2.63 13.87 -6.49
C GLN A 48 -1.99 12.48 -6.71
N GLY A 49 -2.13 11.55 -5.77
CA GLY A 49 -1.35 10.32 -5.72
C GLY A 49 0.13 10.60 -5.40
N LEU A 50 0.87 9.55 -5.07
CA LEU A 50 2.32 9.63 -4.86
C LEU A 50 3.04 9.28 -6.16
N ALA A 51 3.96 10.15 -6.60
CA ALA A 51 4.70 9.97 -7.85
C ALA A 51 5.69 8.77 -7.81
N SER A 52 6.11 8.37 -6.60
CA SER A 52 6.99 7.23 -6.39
C SER A 52 6.71 6.63 -5.01
N TRP A 53 6.40 5.34 -4.99
CA TRP A 53 6.27 4.53 -3.78
C TRP A 53 6.77 3.11 -4.06
N VAL A 54 7.12 2.38 -3.00
CA VAL A 54 7.57 0.99 -3.07
C VAL A 54 6.97 0.19 -1.92
N ILE A 55 6.40 -0.97 -2.23
CA ILE A 55 5.92 -1.91 -1.21
C ILE A 55 7.13 -2.61 -0.60
N ILE A 56 7.28 -2.51 0.72
CA ILE A 56 8.40 -3.09 1.46
C ILE A 56 8.00 -4.31 2.28
N SER A 57 6.70 -4.47 2.58
CA SER A 57 6.20 -5.62 3.33
C SER A 57 4.72 -5.88 3.06
N VAL A 58 4.34 -7.14 3.03
CA VAL A 58 2.95 -7.61 2.97
C VAL A 58 2.78 -8.72 3.99
N VAL A 59 1.90 -8.53 4.96
CA VAL A 59 1.69 -9.51 6.04
C VAL A 59 0.19 -9.77 6.24
N PRO A 60 -0.25 -11.04 6.36
CA PRO A 60 -1.60 -11.34 6.78
C PRO A 60 -1.78 -10.97 8.26
N VAL A 61 -2.90 -10.31 8.59
CA VAL A 61 -3.20 -9.83 9.95
C VAL A 61 -4.41 -10.52 10.59
N MET A 62 -5.25 -11.20 9.80
CA MET A 62 -6.34 -12.09 10.24
C MET A 62 -6.79 -12.97 9.10
#